data_AF-A0AAJ0XAP0-F1
#
_entry.id   AF-A0AAJ0XAP0-F1
#
_cell.length_a   1.000
_cell.length_b   1.000
_cell.length_c   1.000
_cell.angle_alpha   90.00
_cell.angle_beta   90.00
_cell.angle_gamma   90.00
#
_symmetry.space_group_name_H-M   'P 1'
#
loop_
_entity.id
_entity.type
_entity.pdbx_description
1 polymer ?
#
loop_
_entity_poly.entity_id
_entity_poly.type
_entity_poly.pdbx_seq_one_letter_code
_entity_poly.pdbx_strand_id
1 'polypeptide(L)'
;MIPRTLGPHLRQLATYYPVVAVTGPRQSGKTTLCRAVFPDHPYVSLETLDTRDFARDDPRGFLAQYRQGAVLDAIQRVPELLSYLQTEVDERPEVGRFVLTGSQHLGLSEAIAQSLAGRCGLLTLLPPSLSELRTFPNAPDDLWTLLWQGSYPRIYDRAIPAHQWLGDLAAEPRGQLGVRALHQHSAAARSNHATTCARCAGP
;
A
#
# COMPACT_ATOMS: atom_id res chain seq x y z
N MET A 1 15.92 -5.87 9.60
CA MET A 1 14.67 -5.10 9.41
C MET A 1 14.95 -3.67 9.81
N ILE A 2 14.58 -2.69 8.98
CA ILE A 2 14.73 -1.27 9.33
C ILE A 2 13.45 -0.72 9.95
N PRO A 3 13.54 0.23 10.91
CA PRO A 3 12.37 0.95 11.39
C PRO A 3 11.78 1.79 10.25
N ARG A 4 10.45 1.74 10.09
CA ARG A 4 9.74 2.55 9.10
C ARG A 4 9.10 3.74 9.80
N THR A 5 9.35 4.96 9.32
CA THR A 5 8.79 6.22 9.85
C THR A 5 7.26 6.22 9.79
N LEU A 6 6.69 5.47 8.84
CA LEU A 6 5.24 5.35 8.65
C LEU A 6 4.56 4.42 9.69
N GLY A 7 5.33 3.63 10.45
CA GLY A 7 4.82 2.67 11.44
C GLY A 7 3.97 3.29 12.56
N PRO A 8 4.44 4.35 13.25
CA PRO A 8 3.64 5.04 14.27
C PRO A 8 2.33 5.60 13.72
N HIS A 9 2.35 6.15 12.51
CA HIS A 9 1.13 6.68 11.87
C HIS A 9 0.16 5.58 11.46
N LEU A 10 0.65 4.43 10.98
CA LEU A 10 -0.18 3.24 10.74
C LEU A 10 -0.87 2.76 12.01
N ARG A 11 -0.14 2.69 13.13
CA ARG A 11 -0.72 2.32 14.44
C ARG A 11 -1.79 3.34 14.86
N GLN A 12 -1.54 4.62 14.66
CA GLN A 12 -2.48 5.68 14.99
C GLN A 12 -3.78 5.58 14.18
N LEU A 13 -3.70 5.40 12.85
CA LEU A 13 -4.89 5.24 12.02
C LEU A 13 -5.72 4.02 12.43
N ALA A 14 -5.07 2.94 12.86
CA ALA A 14 -5.77 1.76 13.37
C ALA A 14 -6.53 2.00 14.67
N THR A 15 -6.30 3.11 15.38
CA THR A 15 -7.15 3.51 16.54
C THR A 15 -8.40 4.27 16.13
N TYR A 16 -8.48 4.75 14.89
CA TYR A 16 -9.60 5.56 14.39
C TYR A 16 -10.51 4.79 13.44
N TYR A 17 -9.96 3.85 12.69
CA TYR A 17 -10.67 3.14 11.63
C TYR A 17 -10.72 1.64 11.90
N PRO A 18 -11.84 0.96 11.60
CA PRO A 18 -11.92 -0.50 11.68
C PRO A 18 -11.01 -1.20 10.66
N VAL A 19 -10.71 -0.51 9.55
CA VAL A 19 -9.81 -0.99 8.50
C VAL A 19 -8.67 -0.01 8.30
N VAL A 20 -7.46 -0.51 8.13
CA VAL A 20 -6.34 0.29 7.60
C VAL A 20 -5.73 -0.40 6.40
N ALA A 21 -5.50 0.34 5.32
CA ALA A 21 -4.92 -0.18 4.09
C ALA A 21 -3.56 0.45 3.83
N VAL A 22 -2.54 -0.38 3.65
CA VAL A 22 -1.19 0.04 3.25
C VAL A 22 -0.95 -0.36 1.80
N THR A 23 -0.96 0.63 0.93
CA THR A 23 -0.68 0.47 -0.50
C THR A 23 0.73 0.93 -0.84
N GLY A 24 1.24 0.56 -2.01
CA GLY A 24 2.52 1.11 -2.52
C GLY A 24 3.15 0.23 -3.58
N PRO A 25 4.31 0.63 -4.14
CA PRO A 25 5.05 -0.16 -5.12
C PRO A 25 5.34 -1.58 -4.62
N ARG A 26 5.51 -2.55 -5.53
CA ARG A 26 6.02 -3.86 -5.14
C ARG A 26 7.37 -3.72 -4.45
N GLN A 27 7.66 -4.65 -3.54
CA GLN A 27 8.93 -4.71 -2.82
C GLN A 27 9.28 -3.47 -1.95
N SER A 28 8.34 -2.55 -1.70
CA SER A 28 8.53 -1.43 -0.76
C SER A 28 8.48 -1.80 0.73
N GLY A 29 8.21 -3.07 1.06
CA GLY A 29 8.19 -3.57 2.46
C GLY A 29 6.85 -3.46 3.18
N LYS A 30 5.72 -3.35 2.45
CA LYS A 30 4.35 -3.24 3.02
C LYS A 30 4.03 -4.36 4.00
N THR A 31 4.15 -5.61 3.56
CA THR A 31 3.89 -6.80 4.36
C THR A 31 4.75 -6.83 5.61
N THR A 32 6.04 -6.50 5.47
CA THR A 32 6.99 -6.43 6.59
C THR A 32 6.57 -5.37 7.61
N LEU A 33 6.14 -4.18 7.15
CA LEU A 33 5.64 -3.12 8.02
C LEU A 33 4.39 -3.55 8.79
N CYS A 34 3.37 -4.07 8.08
CA CYS A 34 2.10 -4.44 8.72
C CYS A 34 2.29 -5.55 9.76
N ARG A 35 3.07 -6.60 9.44
CA ARG A 35 3.36 -7.69 10.39
C ARG A 35 4.12 -7.22 11.63
N ALA A 36 4.97 -6.20 11.51
CA ALA A 36 5.69 -5.67 12.66
C ALA A 36 4.86 -4.70 13.52
N VAL A 37 3.92 -3.96 12.91
CA VAL A 37 3.03 -3.06 13.65
C VAL A 37 1.92 -3.85 14.36
N PHE A 38 1.45 -4.93 13.73
CA PHE A 38 0.37 -5.80 14.20
C PHE A 38 0.85 -7.25 14.38
N PRO A 39 1.74 -7.52 15.36
CA PRO A 39 2.30 -8.84 15.57
C PRO A 39 1.27 -9.88 16.06
N ASP A 40 0.21 -9.41 16.72
CA ASP A 40 -0.85 -10.25 17.29
C ASP A 40 -1.93 -10.61 16.27
N HIS A 41 -1.96 -9.92 15.12
CA HIS A 41 -2.91 -10.22 14.06
C HIS A 41 -2.44 -11.42 13.25
N PRO A 42 -3.32 -12.40 12.94
CA PRO A 42 -2.99 -13.47 12.03
C PRO A 42 -2.66 -12.89 10.65
N TYR A 43 -1.61 -13.42 10.04
CA TYR A 43 -1.17 -13.03 8.70
C TYR A 43 -1.74 -13.99 7.66
N VAL A 44 -2.38 -13.44 6.64
CA VAL A 44 -3.04 -14.20 5.58
C VAL A 44 -2.60 -13.65 4.22
N SER A 45 -2.05 -14.51 3.36
CA SER A 45 -1.64 -14.13 2.01
C SER A 45 -2.68 -14.54 0.98
N LEU A 46 -3.25 -13.55 0.28
CA LEU A 46 -4.15 -13.79 -0.86
C LEU A 46 -3.37 -14.01 -2.17
N GLU A 47 -2.04 -14.13 -2.12
CA GLU A 47 -1.25 -14.64 -3.25
C GLU A 47 -1.28 -16.16 -3.33
N THR A 48 -1.46 -16.86 -2.21
CA THR A 48 -1.63 -18.32 -2.17
C THR A 48 -2.95 -18.71 -2.83
N LEU A 49 -2.91 -19.65 -3.79
CA LEU A 49 -4.08 -20.05 -4.58
C LEU A 49 -5.21 -20.56 -3.68
N ASP A 50 -4.95 -21.50 -2.79
CA ASP A 50 -5.98 -22.10 -1.92
C ASP A 50 -6.68 -21.05 -1.05
N THR A 51 -5.91 -20.14 -0.45
CA THR A 51 -6.44 -19.05 0.38
C THR A 51 -7.24 -18.05 -0.43
N ARG A 52 -6.75 -17.72 -1.62
CA ARG A 52 -7.41 -16.79 -2.54
C ARG A 52 -8.73 -17.37 -3.05
N ASP A 53 -8.72 -18.63 -3.43
CA ASP A 53 -9.89 -19.32 -3.98
C ASP A 53 -10.94 -19.48 -2.88
N PHE A 54 -10.56 -19.83 -1.65
CA PHE A 54 -11.47 -19.80 -0.50
C PHE A 54 -12.07 -18.41 -0.24
N ALA A 55 -11.26 -17.34 -0.27
CA ALA A 55 -11.76 -15.98 -0.10
C ALA A 55 -12.68 -15.51 -1.23
N ARG A 56 -12.55 -16.09 -2.44
CA ARG A 56 -13.40 -15.81 -3.60
C ARG A 56 -14.72 -16.59 -3.55
N ASP A 57 -14.63 -17.87 -3.23
CA ASP A 57 -15.76 -18.81 -3.30
C ASP A 57 -16.68 -18.68 -2.07
N ASP A 58 -16.11 -18.45 -0.89
CA ASP A 58 -16.85 -18.21 0.35
C ASP A 58 -16.24 -17.05 1.17
N PRO A 59 -16.44 -15.79 0.72
CA PRO A 59 -15.90 -14.61 1.40
C PRO A 59 -16.44 -14.44 2.83
N ARG A 60 -17.67 -14.86 3.11
CA ARG A 60 -18.26 -14.79 4.45
C ARG A 60 -17.64 -15.82 5.39
N GLY A 61 -17.50 -17.06 4.94
CA GLY A 61 -16.79 -18.10 5.69
C GLY A 61 -15.33 -17.75 5.92
N PHE A 62 -14.67 -17.15 4.93
CA PHE A 62 -13.31 -16.63 5.07
C PHE A 62 -13.21 -15.57 6.17
N LEU A 63 -14.04 -14.52 6.13
CA LEU A 63 -14.03 -13.46 7.15
C LEU A 63 -14.46 -13.99 8.52
N ALA A 64 -15.31 -15.03 8.58
CA ALA A 64 -15.69 -15.70 9.81
C ALA A 64 -14.52 -16.46 10.48
N GLN A 65 -13.45 -16.83 9.76
CA GLN A 65 -12.23 -17.35 10.40
C GLN A 65 -11.42 -16.25 11.10
N TYR A 66 -11.56 -15.01 10.64
CA TYR A 66 -10.80 -13.85 11.10
C TYR A 66 -11.68 -12.83 11.81
N ARG A 67 -12.65 -13.29 12.63
CA ARG A 67 -13.59 -12.38 13.32
C ARG A 67 -12.88 -11.37 14.21
N GLN A 68 -11.76 -11.75 14.83
CA GLN A 68 -10.94 -10.90 15.68
C GLN A 68 -9.99 -9.99 14.90
N GLY A 69 -10.00 -10.06 13.57
CA GLY A 69 -9.11 -9.30 12.72
C GLY A 69 -7.97 -10.11 12.10
N ALA A 70 -7.35 -9.54 11.07
CA ALA A 70 -6.21 -10.14 10.36
C ALA A 70 -5.43 -9.09 9.55
N VAL A 71 -4.17 -9.42 9.25
CA VAL A 71 -3.41 -8.79 8.16
C VAL A 71 -3.71 -9.56 6.87
N LEU A 72 -4.50 -8.97 5.98
CA LEU A 72 -4.84 -9.51 4.67
C LEU A 72 -3.90 -8.93 3.61
N ASP A 73 -2.97 -9.75 3.15
CA ASP A 73 -1.91 -9.36 2.23
C ASP A 73 -2.32 -9.57 0.78
N ALA A 74 -1.94 -8.63 -0.09
CA ALA A 74 -2.27 -8.63 -1.51
C ALA A 74 -3.78 -8.63 -1.81
N ILE A 75 -4.56 -7.78 -1.13
CA ILE A 75 -6.02 -7.66 -1.29
C ILE A 75 -6.47 -7.39 -2.73
N GLN A 76 -5.62 -6.80 -3.58
CA GLN A 76 -5.88 -6.63 -5.02
C GLN A 76 -6.05 -7.96 -5.77
N ARG A 77 -5.71 -9.10 -5.16
CA ARG A 77 -5.98 -10.44 -5.71
C ARG A 77 -7.44 -10.84 -5.56
N VAL A 78 -8.17 -10.25 -4.60
CA VAL A 78 -9.59 -10.50 -4.31
C VAL A 78 -10.29 -9.17 -3.96
N PRO A 79 -10.37 -8.20 -4.90
CA PRO A 79 -10.99 -6.90 -4.65
C PRO A 79 -12.46 -7.00 -4.21
N GLU A 80 -13.19 -8.03 -4.65
CA GLU A 80 -14.58 -8.31 -4.28
C GLU A 80 -14.75 -8.54 -2.76
N LEU A 81 -13.68 -8.95 -2.05
CA LEU A 81 -13.71 -9.15 -0.60
C LEU A 81 -13.97 -7.83 0.15
N LEU A 82 -13.63 -6.68 -0.45
CA LEU A 82 -13.83 -5.35 0.16
C LEU A 82 -15.31 -5.07 0.46
N SER A 83 -16.23 -5.50 -0.41
CA SER A 83 -17.67 -5.33 -0.20
C SER A 83 -18.20 -6.18 0.95
N TYR A 84 -17.67 -7.39 1.15
CA TYR A 84 -18.01 -8.21 2.30
C TYR A 84 -17.40 -7.67 3.59
N LEU A 85 -16.17 -7.15 3.49
CA LEU A 85 -15.48 -6.54 4.61
C LEU A 85 -16.19 -5.26 5.07
N GLN A 86 -16.80 -4.50 4.15
CA GLN A 86 -17.69 -3.37 4.48
C GLN A 86 -18.84 -3.80 5.39
N THR A 87 -19.58 -4.84 5.01
CA THR A 87 -20.70 -5.36 5.83
C THR A 87 -20.20 -5.82 7.21
N GLU A 88 -19.08 -6.55 7.25
CA GLU A 88 -18.50 -7.06 8.49
C GLU A 88 -18.05 -5.96 9.46
N VAL A 89 -17.54 -4.84 8.97
CA VAL A 89 -17.13 -3.72 9.83
C VAL A 89 -18.28 -2.78 10.18
N ASP A 90 -19.34 -2.74 9.37
CA ASP A 90 -20.58 -2.02 9.71
C ASP A 90 -21.32 -2.69 10.87
N GLU A 91 -21.35 -4.02 10.90
CA GLU A 91 -21.94 -4.77 12.01
C GLU A 91 -21.09 -4.73 13.27
N ARG A 92 -19.75 -4.67 13.13
CA ARG A 92 -18.79 -4.68 14.24
C ARG A 92 -17.67 -3.68 13.98
N PRO A 93 -17.87 -2.40 14.35
CA PRO A 93 -16.97 -1.29 14.03
C PRO A 93 -15.75 -1.23 14.97
N GLU A 94 -15.21 -2.37 15.36
CA GLU A 94 -14.01 -2.46 16.19
C GLU A 94 -12.80 -1.92 15.43
N VAL A 95 -12.11 -0.94 16.02
CA VAL A 95 -10.98 -0.25 15.39
C VAL A 95 -9.77 -1.17 15.22
N GLY A 96 -9.04 -1.02 14.11
CA GLY A 96 -7.80 -1.76 13.85
C GLY A 96 -7.99 -3.26 13.62
N ARG A 97 -9.24 -3.71 13.41
CA ARG A 97 -9.58 -5.12 13.21
C ARG A 97 -8.94 -5.66 11.93
N PHE A 98 -9.08 -4.97 10.80
CA PHE A 98 -8.50 -5.43 9.53
C PHE A 98 -7.37 -4.54 9.03
N VAL A 99 -6.27 -5.18 8.63
CA VAL A 99 -5.10 -4.52 8.04
C VAL A 99 -4.91 -5.06 6.65
N LEU A 100 -5.10 -4.23 5.64
CA LEU A 100 -4.99 -4.62 4.24
C LEU A 100 -3.64 -4.21 3.68
N THR A 101 -3.04 -5.04 2.83
CA THR A 101 -1.92 -4.61 1.99
C THR A 101 -2.27 -4.80 0.53
N GLY A 102 -1.70 -3.94 -0.33
CA GLY A 102 -1.76 -4.19 -1.76
C GLY A 102 -0.77 -3.38 -2.58
N SER A 103 -0.42 -3.88 -3.76
CA SER A 103 0.32 -3.07 -4.73
C SER A 103 -0.59 -1.94 -5.23
N GLN A 104 -0.03 -0.75 -5.45
CA GLN A 104 -0.81 0.33 -6.04
C GLN A 104 -1.16 0.05 -7.49
N HIS A 105 -2.41 -0.31 -7.71
CA HIS A 105 -3.10 -0.23 -8.99
C HIS A 105 -4.28 0.72 -8.81
N LEU A 106 -4.59 1.53 -9.82
CA LEU A 106 -5.71 2.49 -9.78
C LEU A 106 -7.02 1.83 -9.32
N GLY A 107 -7.28 0.60 -9.78
CA GLY A 107 -8.48 -0.15 -9.41
C GLY A 107 -8.56 -0.54 -7.93
N LEU A 108 -7.44 -0.70 -7.21
CA LEU A 108 -7.49 -1.00 -5.77
C LEU A 108 -7.93 0.24 -4.97
N SER A 109 -7.35 1.40 -5.26
CA SER A 109 -7.72 2.65 -4.58
C SER A 109 -9.18 3.01 -4.82
N GLU A 110 -9.65 2.81 -6.05
CA GLU A 110 -11.06 3.03 -6.41
C GLU A 110 -11.99 2.05 -5.69
N ALA A 111 -11.66 0.75 -5.67
CA ALA A 111 -12.46 -0.24 -4.96
C ALA A 111 -12.51 0.03 -3.44
N ILE A 112 -11.39 0.45 -2.84
CA ILE A 112 -11.37 0.88 -1.42
C ILE A 112 -12.24 2.12 -1.22
N ALA A 113 -12.15 3.11 -2.11
CA ALA A 113 -12.95 4.33 -2.01
C ALA A 113 -14.46 4.05 -2.16
N GLN A 114 -14.84 3.08 -2.98
CA GLN A 114 -16.25 2.69 -3.19
C GLN A 114 -16.80 1.85 -2.03
N SER A 115 -16.09 0.80 -1.62
CA SER A 115 -16.60 -0.16 -0.62
C SER A 115 -16.29 0.26 0.83
N LEU A 116 -15.22 1.02 1.09
CA LEU A 116 -14.76 1.30 2.46
C LEU A 116 -14.66 2.80 2.78
N ALA A 117 -15.39 3.65 2.06
CA ALA A 117 -15.49 5.07 2.36
C ALA A 117 -15.84 5.31 3.84
N GLY A 118 -15.04 6.14 4.51
CA GLY A 118 -15.22 6.48 5.93
C GLY A 118 -14.85 5.39 6.93
N ARG A 119 -14.55 4.17 6.47
CA ARG A 119 -14.25 2.99 7.32
C ARG A 119 -12.79 2.54 7.23
N CYS A 120 -12.07 3.05 6.22
CA CYS A 120 -10.69 2.67 5.97
C CYS A 120 -9.74 3.87 6.03
N GLY A 121 -8.71 3.79 6.89
CA GLY A 121 -7.55 4.67 6.82
C GLY A 121 -6.60 4.20 5.71
N LEU A 122 -6.34 5.03 4.71
CA LEU A 122 -5.48 4.67 3.57
C LEU A 122 -4.08 5.27 3.71
N LEU A 123 -3.06 4.43 3.59
CA LEU A 123 -1.65 4.81 3.60
C LEU A 123 -0.93 4.34 2.35
N THR A 124 0.06 5.13 1.93
CA THR A 124 0.97 4.78 0.84
C THR A 124 2.38 4.62 1.38
N LEU A 125 2.90 3.40 1.35
CA LEU A 125 4.27 3.08 1.68
C LEU A 125 5.14 3.01 0.43
N LEU A 126 5.93 4.06 0.24
CA LEU A 126 7.00 4.11 -0.76
C LEU A 126 8.25 3.36 -0.27
N PRO A 127 9.20 3.07 -1.18
CA PRO A 127 10.54 2.67 -0.78
C PRO A 127 11.13 3.62 0.28
N PRO A 128 12.05 3.12 1.12
CA PRO A 128 12.69 3.89 2.18
C PRO A 128 13.10 5.32 1.77
N SER A 129 12.78 6.27 2.63
CA SER A 129 13.33 7.62 2.56
C SER A 129 14.84 7.60 2.80
N LEU A 130 15.55 8.67 2.44
CA LEU A 130 16.99 8.77 2.68
C LEU A 130 17.35 8.57 4.16
N SER A 131 16.56 9.13 5.07
CA SER A 131 16.78 8.98 6.52
C SER A 131 16.64 7.52 6.97
N GLU A 132 15.67 6.80 6.41
CA GLU A 132 15.50 5.36 6.69
C GLU A 132 16.59 4.53 6.01
N LEU A 133 17.02 4.89 4.81
CA LEU A 133 18.10 4.21 4.09
C LEU A 133 19.40 4.22 4.87
N ARG A 134 19.74 5.34 5.52
CA ARG A 134 20.94 5.48 6.35
C ARG A 134 20.99 4.53 7.55
N THR A 135 19.89 3.84 7.86
CA THR A 135 19.89 2.77 8.87
C THR A 135 20.41 1.43 8.33
N PHE A 136 20.54 1.28 7.02
CA PHE A 136 21.25 0.15 6.43
C PHE A 136 22.76 0.33 6.56
N PRO A 137 23.53 -0.73 6.89
CA PRO A 137 24.99 -0.66 7.01
C PRO A 137 25.70 -0.23 5.72
N ASN A 138 25.12 -0.58 4.57
CA ASN A 138 25.68 -0.33 3.25
C ASN A 138 24.93 0.78 2.49
N ALA A 139 24.34 1.73 3.23
CA ALA A 139 23.69 2.88 2.60
C ALA A 139 24.71 3.74 1.85
N PRO A 140 24.37 4.31 0.69
CA PRO A 140 25.28 5.14 -0.06
C PRO A 140 25.40 6.51 0.61
N ASP A 141 26.63 7.00 0.75
CA ASP A 141 26.93 8.28 1.39
C ASP A 141 26.81 9.47 0.43
N ASP A 142 26.80 9.22 -0.87
CA ASP A 142 26.71 10.24 -1.91
C ASP A 142 25.41 10.14 -2.73
N LEU A 143 24.99 11.30 -3.24
CA LEU A 143 23.76 11.43 -4.02
C LEU A 143 23.81 10.65 -5.34
N TRP A 144 24.98 10.53 -5.97
CA TRP A 144 25.11 9.95 -7.30
C TRP A 144 24.90 8.44 -7.25
N THR A 145 25.53 7.78 -6.29
CA THR A 145 25.33 6.36 -6.00
C THR A 145 23.90 6.09 -5.59
N LEU A 146 23.29 6.95 -4.76
CA LEU A 146 21.87 6.81 -4.39
C LEU A 146 20.94 6.90 -5.59
N LEU A 147 21.13 7.87 -6.49
CA LEU A 147 20.32 8.04 -7.70
C LEU A 147 20.45 6.83 -8.63
N TRP A 148 21.65 6.25 -8.72
CA TRP A 148 21.90 5.05 -9.52
C TRP A 148 21.30 3.78 -8.90
N GLN A 149 21.42 3.63 -7.59
CA GLN A 149 20.94 2.42 -6.89
C GLN A 149 19.44 2.42 -6.64
N GLY A 150 18.85 3.61 -6.42
CA GLY A 150 17.48 3.75 -5.93
C GLY A 150 17.33 3.29 -4.48
N SER A 151 16.13 3.44 -3.91
CA SER A 151 15.93 3.26 -2.47
C SER A 151 15.34 1.91 -2.06
N TYR A 152 15.31 0.92 -2.95
CA TYR A 152 14.63 -0.34 -2.67
C TYR A 152 15.37 -1.18 -1.62
N PRO A 153 14.68 -1.67 -0.57
CA PRO A 153 15.35 -2.34 0.56
C PRO A 153 16.20 -3.54 0.17
N ARG A 154 15.78 -4.29 -0.85
CA ARG A 154 16.42 -5.55 -1.25
C ARG A 154 17.82 -5.35 -1.84
N ILE A 155 18.09 -4.20 -2.45
CA ILE A 155 19.43 -3.83 -2.94
C ILE A 155 20.40 -3.76 -1.76
N TYR A 156 19.98 -3.12 -0.67
CA TYR A 156 20.80 -2.89 0.52
C TYR A 156 20.90 -4.11 1.45
N ASP A 157 19.80 -4.83 1.67
CA ASP A 157 19.75 -6.00 2.56
C ASP A 157 20.53 -7.21 2.00
N ARG A 158 20.54 -7.37 0.67
CA ARG A 158 21.14 -8.53 0.00
C ARG A 158 22.39 -8.21 -0.82
N ALA A 159 22.83 -6.94 -0.79
CA ALA A 159 23.96 -6.45 -1.59
C ALA A 159 23.87 -6.83 -3.08
N ILE A 160 22.65 -6.81 -3.64
CA ILE A 160 22.43 -7.14 -5.05
C ILE A 160 22.88 -5.95 -5.91
N PRO A 161 23.61 -6.16 -7.02
CA PRO A 161 23.93 -5.08 -7.93
C PRO A 161 22.67 -4.36 -8.42
N ALA A 162 22.60 -3.04 -8.22
CA ALA A 162 21.37 -2.28 -8.48
C ALA A 162 20.91 -2.36 -9.94
N HIS A 163 21.84 -2.35 -10.90
CA HIS A 163 21.52 -2.47 -12.33
C HIS A 163 20.81 -3.80 -12.65
N GLN A 164 21.20 -4.88 -11.99
CA GLN A 164 20.57 -6.20 -12.16
C GLN A 164 19.18 -6.19 -11.53
N TRP A 165 19.08 -5.74 -10.28
CA TRP A 165 17.81 -5.74 -9.56
C TRP A 165 16.76 -4.82 -10.18
N LEU A 166 17.15 -3.60 -10.57
CA LEU A 166 16.27 -2.64 -11.23
C LEU A 166 15.88 -3.12 -12.64
N GLY A 167 16.80 -3.81 -13.34
CA GLY A 167 16.51 -4.45 -14.62
C GLY A 167 15.42 -5.52 -14.49
N ASP A 168 15.55 -6.41 -13.51
CA ASP A 168 14.57 -7.46 -13.23
C ASP A 168 13.21 -6.87 -12.82
N LEU A 169 13.21 -5.84 -11.98
CA LEU A 169 11.99 -5.13 -11.59
C LEU A 169 11.28 -4.47 -12.79
N ALA A 170 12.05 -3.88 -13.71
CA ALA A 170 11.51 -3.24 -14.92
C ALA A 170 10.99 -4.24 -15.97
N ALA A 171 11.48 -5.48 -15.93
CA ALA A 171 10.99 -6.57 -16.77
C ALA A 171 9.63 -7.13 -16.30
N GLU A 172 9.17 -6.77 -15.09
CA GLU A 172 7.82 -7.12 -14.66
C GLU A 172 6.76 -6.50 -15.59
N PRO A 173 5.65 -7.20 -15.89
CA PRO A 173 4.63 -6.73 -16.80
C PRO A 173 4.15 -5.31 -16.44
N ARG A 174 4.25 -4.38 -17.41
CA ARG A 174 3.99 -2.92 -17.29
C ARG A 174 2.59 -2.52 -16.78
N GLY A 175 1.69 -3.48 -16.53
CA GLY A 175 0.41 -3.24 -15.85
C GLY A 175 0.51 -2.99 -14.34
N GLN A 176 1.71 -3.13 -13.74
CA GLN A 176 1.90 -3.07 -12.29
C GLN A 176 2.86 -1.99 -11.78
N LEU A 177 3.66 -1.41 -12.67
CA LEU A 177 4.46 -0.23 -12.35
C LEU A 177 3.57 0.98 -12.63
N GLY A 178 3.20 1.74 -11.59
CA GLY A 178 2.31 2.91 -11.63
C GLY A 178 2.81 4.11 -12.45
N VAL A 179 3.43 3.89 -13.61
CA VAL A 179 4.01 4.90 -14.50
C VAL A 179 2.94 5.77 -15.19
N ARG A 180 1.65 5.40 -15.11
CA ARG A 180 0.53 6.27 -15.54
C ARG A 180 0.30 7.48 -14.62
N ALA A 181 0.83 7.50 -13.39
CA ALA A 181 0.55 8.56 -12.42
C ALA A 181 1.23 9.91 -12.76
N LEU A 182 2.33 9.93 -13.52
CA LEU A 182 3.03 11.17 -13.86
C LEU A 182 2.34 11.99 -14.95
N HIS A 183 1.45 11.39 -15.76
CA HIS A 183 0.75 12.12 -16.83
C HIS A 183 -0.53 12.83 -16.37
N GLN A 184 -1.17 12.41 -15.28
CA GLN A 184 -2.47 12.95 -14.87
C GLN A 184 -2.39 14.12 -13.87
N HIS A 185 -1.31 14.24 -13.09
CA HIS A 185 -1.09 15.45 -12.27
C HIS A 185 -0.86 16.72 -13.10
N SER A 186 -0.46 16.57 -14.37
CA SER A 186 -0.37 17.68 -15.31
C SER A 186 -1.75 18.13 -15.87
N ALA A 187 -2.79 17.31 -15.78
CA ALA A 187 -4.13 17.64 -16.26
C ALA A 187 -4.98 18.33 -15.18
N ALA A 188 -4.92 17.84 -13.93
CA ALA A 188 -5.65 18.45 -12.81
C ALA A 188 -5.11 19.83 -12.39
N ALA A 189 -3.80 20.07 -12.57
CA ALA A 189 -3.21 21.39 -12.34
C ALA A 189 -3.60 22.42 -13.43
N ARG A 190 -3.97 21.96 -14.64
CA ARG A 190 -4.37 22.84 -15.75
C ARG A 190 -5.85 23.24 -15.72
N SER A 191 -6.73 22.42 -15.15
CA SER A 191 -8.15 22.81 -15.02
C SER A 191 -8.36 23.86 -13.92
N ASN A 192 -7.64 23.79 -12.80
CA ASN A 192 -7.80 24.75 -11.71
C ASN A 192 -7.18 26.13 -11.99
N HIS A 193 -6.17 26.24 -12.86
CA HIS A 193 -5.62 27.56 -13.23
C HIS A 193 -6.51 28.32 -14.23
N ALA A 194 -7.27 27.62 -15.07
CA ALA A 194 -8.18 28.25 -16.02
C ALA A 194 -9.44 28.83 -15.36
N THR A 195 -9.91 28.24 -14.25
CA THR A 195 -11.13 28.71 -13.56
C THR A 195 -10.87 29.87 -12.60
N THR A 196 -9.66 30.03 -12.06
CA THR A 196 -9.33 31.15 -11.16
C THR A 196 -9.02 32.45 -11.91
N CYS A 197 -8.50 32.38 -13.15
CA CYS A 197 -8.16 33.59 -13.91
C CYS A 197 -9.40 34.32 -14.49
N ALA A 198 -10.55 33.65 -14.62
CA ALA A 198 -11.78 34.24 -15.14
C ALA A 198 -12.63 34.99 -14.10
N ARG A 199 -12.24 34.99 -12.81
CA ARG A 199 -12.97 35.69 -11.73
C ARG A 199 -12.28 36.94 -11.16
N CYS A 200 -11.08 37.27 -11.65
CA CYS A 200 -10.35 38.49 -11.24
C CYS A 200 -10.36 39.59 -12.30
N ALA A 201 -10.97 39.35 -13.47
CA ALA A 201 -11.20 40.37 -14.48
C ALA A 201 -12.67 40.81 -14.42
N GLY A 202 -12.93 41.85 -13.63
CA GLY A 202 -14.13 42.67 -13.70
C GLY A 202 -13.80 44.06 -13.17
N PRO A 203 -14.60 45.09 -13.49
CA PRO A 203 -15.84 45.08 -14.29
C PRO A 203 -15.62 45.40 -15.78
#